data_AF-A0A3Q8D9P2-F1
#
_entry.id   AF-A0A3Q8D9P2-F1
#
_cell.length_a   1.000
_cell.length_b   1.000
_cell.length_c   1.000
_cell.angle_alpha   90.00
_cell.angle_beta   90.00
_cell.angle_gamma   90.00
#
_symmetry.space_group_name_H-M   'P 1'
#
loop_
_entity.id
_entity.type
_entity.pdbx_description
1 polymer ?
#
loop_
_entity_poly.entity_id
_entity_poly.type
_entity_poly.pdbx_seq_one_letter_code
_entity_poly.pdbx_strand_id
1 'polypeptide(L)'
;MFKSLSELMTSVGKTDAHKVSIVQVKTGVTSWGRKNQSSRPTAEYQIWMDTPDNDSRIVLKLNFVLSSRRNQPEKNAPLNIEISQYANWDTVKRAWAECAPERYMRLENETTDEFMSTSGVWEEASVITNDMQPDYRYFYPGTSYYVANDSS
;
A
#
# COMPACT_ATOMS: atom_id res chain seq x y z
N MET A 1 -4.60 7.73 -16.94
CA MET A 1 -4.14 6.43 -16.42
C MET A 1 -2.68 6.62 -16.04
N PHE A 2 -2.30 6.26 -14.82
CA PHE A 2 -0.97 6.57 -14.26
C PHE A 2 0.10 5.61 -14.78
N LYS A 3 1.35 6.07 -14.85
CA LYS A 3 2.51 5.30 -15.33
C LYS A 3 3.36 4.71 -14.20
N SER A 4 3.24 5.21 -12.97
CA SER A 4 4.00 4.75 -11.80
C SER A 4 3.21 4.88 -10.49
N LEU A 5 3.70 4.22 -9.43
CA LEU A 5 3.16 4.38 -8.07
C LEU A 5 3.30 5.83 -7.59
N SER A 6 4.42 6.49 -7.93
CA SER A 6 4.63 7.91 -7.64
C SER A 6 3.59 8.83 -8.31
N GLU A 7 3.26 8.58 -9.58
CA GLU A 7 2.21 9.34 -10.28
C GLU A 7 0.83 9.11 -9.66
N LEU A 8 0.52 7.86 -9.26
CA LEU A 8 -0.71 7.55 -8.53
C LEU A 8 -0.77 8.34 -7.22
N MET A 9 0.30 8.31 -6.42
CA MET A 9 0.38 9.06 -5.16
C MET A 9 0.14 10.56 -5.38
N THR A 10 0.80 11.15 -6.38
CA THR A 10 0.61 12.57 -6.73
C THR A 10 -0.84 12.86 -7.12
N SER A 11 -1.46 11.99 -7.94
CA SER A 11 -2.85 12.17 -8.39
C SER A 11 -3.89 12.07 -7.26
N VAL A 12 -3.58 11.34 -6.20
CA VAL A 12 -4.48 11.20 -5.05
C VAL A 12 -4.31 12.33 -4.04
N GLY A 13 -3.39 13.27 -4.28
CA GLY A 13 -3.19 14.46 -3.46
C GLY A 13 -1.88 14.48 -2.67
N LYS A 14 -0.95 13.53 -2.90
CA LYS A 14 0.38 13.60 -2.29
C LYS A 14 1.10 14.86 -2.81
N THR A 15 1.61 15.66 -1.88
CA THR A 15 2.48 16.81 -2.16
C THR A 15 3.90 16.55 -1.66
N ASP A 16 4.83 17.47 -1.91
CA ASP A 16 6.21 17.41 -1.39
C ASP A 16 6.28 17.49 0.14
N ALA A 17 5.26 18.08 0.78
CA ALA A 17 5.15 18.09 2.23
C ALA A 17 4.86 16.69 2.80
N HIS A 18 4.17 15.83 2.05
CA HIS A 18 3.87 14.48 2.51
C HIS A 18 5.12 13.60 2.43
N LYS A 19 5.54 13.08 3.57
CA LYS A 19 6.61 12.08 3.68
C LYS A 19 5.99 10.71 3.91
N VAL A 20 6.60 9.67 3.34
CA VAL A 20 6.24 8.29 3.73
C VAL A 20 6.61 8.14 5.21
N SER A 21 5.66 7.72 6.03
CA SER A 21 5.85 7.58 7.48
C SER A 21 6.00 6.11 7.88
N ILE A 22 5.06 5.28 7.42
CA ILE A 22 4.93 3.88 7.82
C ILE A 22 4.52 3.06 6.60
N VAL A 23 5.13 1.89 6.44
CA VAL A 23 4.64 0.85 5.54
C VAL A 23 4.38 -0.42 6.33
N GLN A 24 3.17 -0.95 6.21
CA GLN A 24 2.81 -2.24 6.76
C GLN A 24 2.69 -3.26 5.63
N VAL A 25 3.38 -4.38 5.74
CA VAL A 25 3.29 -5.50 4.81
C VAL A 25 2.61 -6.66 5.50
N LYS A 26 1.40 -7.02 5.07
CA LYS A 26 0.71 -8.23 5.55
C LYS A 26 0.82 -9.32 4.51
N THR A 27 1.32 -10.47 4.91
CA THR A 27 1.30 -11.67 4.07
C THR A 27 0.20 -12.60 4.55
N GLY A 28 -0.54 -13.15 3.62
CA GLY A 28 -1.71 -13.96 3.93
C GLY A 28 -1.93 -15.04 2.90
N VAL A 29 -2.93 -15.86 3.17
CA VAL A 29 -3.43 -16.86 2.24
C VAL A 29 -4.94 -16.69 2.21
N THR A 30 -5.49 -16.30 1.05
CA THR A 30 -6.94 -16.22 0.86
C THR A 30 -7.45 -17.49 0.18
N SER A 31 -8.45 -18.12 0.77
CA SER A 31 -9.12 -19.30 0.20
C SER A 31 -10.44 -18.89 -0.45
N TRP A 32 -10.56 -19.08 -1.75
CA TRP A 32 -11.82 -18.88 -2.47
C TRP A 32 -12.43 -20.25 -2.82
N GLY A 33 -13.69 -20.49 -2.45
CA GLY A 33 -14.46 -21.70 -2.83
C GLY A 33 -14.86 -22.63 -1.67
N ARG A 34 -15.95 -23.39 -1.85
CA ARG A 34 -16.59 -24.26 -0.83
C ARG A 34 -15.71 -25.40 -0.27
N LYS A 35 -14.54 -25.67 -0.87
CA LYS A 35 -13.66 -26.81 -0.51
C LYS A 35 -12.20 -26.42 -0.20
N ASN A 36 -11.88 -25.13 0.01
CA ASN A 36 -10.52 -24.66 0.30
C ASN A 36 -9.42 -25.13 -0.69
N GLN A 37 -9.78 -25.55 -1.92
CA GLN A 37 -8.82 -26.09 -2.89
C GLN A 37 -7.97 -25.01 -3.59
N SER A 38 -8.36 -23.74 -3.51
CA SER A 38 -7.60 -22.63 -4.07
C SER A 38 -7.27 -21.61 -2.99
N SER A 39 -6.18 -21.89 -2.29
CA SER A 39 -5.45 -20.95 -1.44
C SER A 39 -4.49 -20.14 -2.29
N ARG A 40 -4.63 -18.82 -2.33
CA ARG A 40 -3.68 -17.93 -3.00
C ARG A 40 -2.91 -17.11 -1.98
N PRO A 41 -1.57 -17.12 -1.99
CA PRO A 41 -0.81 -16.20 -1.16
C PRO A 41 -1.09 -14.76 -1.61
N THR A 42 -1.15 -13.85 -0.66
CA THR A 42 -1.37 -12.42 -0.90
C THR A 42 -0.37 -11.60 -0.11
N ALA A 43 0.00 -10.44 -0.64
CA ALA A 43 0.71 -9.41 0.10
C ALA A 43 -0.06 -8.10 0.03
N GLU A 44 -0.29 -7.48 1.18
CA GLU A 44 -0.87 -6.16 1.30
C GLU A 44 0.19 -5.18 1.76
N TYR A 45 0.45 -4.15 0.96
CA TYR A 45 1.29 -3.02 1.35
C TYR A 45 0.38 -1.86 1.72
N GLN A 46 0.44 -1.40 2.96
CA GLN A 46 -0.27 -0.21 3.41
C GLN A 46 0.75 0.90 3.68
N ILE A 47 0.79 1.90 2.80
CA ILE A 47 1.74 3.02 2.80
C ILE A 47 1.04 4.24 3.39
N TRP A 48 1.61 4.79 4.47
CA TRP A 48 1.12 6.01 5.11
C TRP A 48 2.00 7.18 4.67
N MET A 49 1.37 8.26 4.24
CA MET A 49 2.03 9.48 3.82
C MET A 49 1.48 10.63 4.65
N ASP A 50 2.30 11.20 5.53
CA ASP A 50 1.89 12.24 6.46
C ASP A 50 2.60 13.56 6.17
N THR A 51 1.92 14.67 6.44
CA THR A 51 2.60 15.96 6.58
C THR A 51 3.31 16.03 7.95
N PRO A 52 4.43 16.78 8.08
CA PRO A 52 5.22 16.81 9.32
C PRO A 52 4.45 17.34 10.54
N ASP A 53 3.46 18.19 10.31
CA ASP A 53 2.55 18.73 11.32
C ASP A 53 1.41 17.77 11.70
N ASN A 54 1.33 16.60 11.05
CA ASN A 54 0.21 15.66 11.11
C ASN A 54 -1.14 16.29 10.76
N ASP A 55 -1.16 17.35 9.95
CA ASP A 55 -2.42 17.97 9.52
C ASP A 55 -3.14 17.17 8.43
N SER A 56 -2.39 16.41 7.63
CA SER A 56 -2.93 15.58 6.55
C SER A 56 -2.25 14.20 6.51
N ARG A 57 -3.05 13.17 6.24
CA ARG A 57 -2.59 11.80 5.99
C ARG A 57 -3.26 11.21 4.77
N ILE A 58 -2.46 10.60 3.90
CA ILE A 58 -2.93 9.76 2.81
C ILE A 58 -2.48 8.32 3.08
N VAL A 59 -3.42 7.39 3.07
CA VAL A 59 -3.16 5.95 3.20
C VAL A 59 -3.45 5.28 1.88
N LEU A 60 -2.46 4.54 1.37
CA LEU A 60 -2.58 3.74 0.16
C LEU A 60 -2.42 2.26 0.53
N LYS A 61 -3.45 1.44 0.31
CA LYS A 61 -3.37 -0.01 0.45
C LYS A 61 -3.30 -0.66 -0.92
N LEU A 62 -2.28 -1.48 -1.13
CA LEU A 62 -2.01 -2.21 -2.36
C LEU A 62 -2.10 -3.70 -2.06
N ASN A 63 -3.09 -4.39 -2.63
CA ASN A 63 -3.30 -5.81 -2.39
C ASN A 63 -2.92 -6.63 -3.63
N PHE A 64 -1.83 -7.39 -3.49
CA PHE A 64 -1.27 -8.24 -4.53
C PHE A 64 -1.65 -9.69 -4.29
N VAL A 65 -2.10 -10.36 -5.35
CA VAL A 65 -2.13 -11.82 -5.40
C VAL A 65 -0.76 -12.31 -5.83
N LEU A 66 -0.18 -13.24 -5.09
CA LEU A 66 1.17 -13.74 -5.34
C LEU A 66 1.14 -15.13 -5.98
N SER A 67 2.15 -15.40 -6.81
CA SER A 67 2.39 -16.73 -7.34
C SER A 67 2.79 -17.69 -6.21
N SER A 68 2.21 -18.89 -6.22
CA SER A 68 2.58 -19.94 -5.25
C SER A 68 4.03 -20.44 -5.40
N ARG A 69 4.70 -20.11 -6.51
CA ARG A 69 6.06 -20.58 -6.83
C ARG A 69 7.14 -19.54 -6.62
N ARG A 70 6.80 -18.26 -6.70
CA ARG A 70 7.72 -17.12 -6.65
C ARG A 70 7.01 -16.07 -5.80
N ASN A 71 7.60 -15.61 -4.71
CA ASN A 71 7.03 -14.58 -3.82
C ASN A 71 6.96 -13.21 -4.51
N GLN A 72 6.20 -13.15 -5.60
CA GLN A 72 6.07 -12.09 -6.59
C GLN A 72 4.62 -12.11 -7.09
N PRO A 73 4.12 -11.00 -7.65
CA PRO A 73 2.76 -10.93 -8.16
C PRO A 73 2.46 -12.04 -9.17
N GLU A 74 1.29 -12.65 -9.03
CA GLU A 74 0.80 -13.65 -9.97
C GLU A 74 0.53 -12.98 -11.32
N LYS A 75 1.05 -13.60 -12.39
CA LYS A 75 0.79 -13.12 -13.75
C LYS A 75 -0.72 -13.08 -13.99
N ASN A 76 -1.21 -11.96 -14.52
CA ASN A 76 -2.62 -11.72 -14.87
C ASN A 76 -3.59 -11.67 -13.69
N ALA A 77 -3.09 -11.69 -12.45
CA ALA A 77 -3.92 -11.35 -11.31
C ALA A 77 -4.09 -9.82 -11.20
N PRO A 78 -5.26 -9.35 -10.75
CA PRO A 78 -5.51 -7.93 -10.56
C PRO A 78 -4.77 -7.41 -9.33
N LEU A 79 -4.42 -6.12 -9.38
CA LEU A 79 -4.00 -5.34 -8.21
C LEU A 79 -5.21 -4.52 -7.73
N ASN A 80 -5.59 -4.70 -6.46
CA ASN A 80 -6.59 -3.85 -5.83
C ASN A 80 -5.89 -2.74 -5.05
N ILE A 81 -6.39 -1.52 -5.21
CA ILE A 81 -5.86 -0.31 -4.60
C ILE A 81 -7.00 0.37 -3.84
N GLU A 82 -6.77 0.62 -2.56
CA GLU A 82 -7.67 1.40 -1.71
C GLU A 82 -6.94 2.65 -1.24
N ILE A 83 -7.61 3.79 -1.35
CA ILE A 83 -7.08 5.10 -1.00
C ILE A 83 -7.99 5.71 0.07
N SER A 84 -7.41 6.04 1.21
CA SER A 84 -8.06 6.77 2.28
C SER A 84 -7.32 8.08 2.54
N GLN A 85 -8.05 9.17 2.75
CA GLN A 85 -7.46 10.47 3.04
C GLN A 85 -8.07 11.05 4.30
N TYR A 86 -7.22 11.58 5.16
CA TYR A 86 -7.57 12.12 6.45
C TYR A 86 -6.96 13.51 6.60
N ALA A 87 -7.67 14.39 7.30
CA ALA A 87 -7.21 15.73 7.60
C ALA A 87 -7.60 16.15 9.03
N ASN A 88 -6.95 17.20 9.53
CA ASN A 88 -7.21 17.83 10.81
C ASN A 88 -7.06 16.83 11.99
N TRP A 89 -5.82 16.44 12.32
CA TRP A 89 -5.55 15.56 13.46
C TRP A 89 -5.91 16.25 14.79
N ASP A 90 -6.89 15.70 15.50
CA ASP A 90 -7.28 16.13 16.83
C ASP A 90 -6.36 15.48 17.87
N THR A 91 -5.43 16.27 18.42
CA THR A 91 -4.44 15.79 19.42
C THR A 91 -5.08 15.37 20.75
N VAL A 92 -6.24 15.93 21.10
CA VAL A 92 -6.95 15.62 22.35
C VAL A 92 -7.67 14.28 22.20
N LYS A 93 -8.38 14.08 21.08
CA LYS A 93 -9.09 12.83 20.80
C LYS A 93 -8.19 11.73 20.24
N ARG A 94 -6.98 12.08 19.81
CA ARG A 94 -6.04 11.21 19.09
C ARG A 94 -6.71 10.55 17.88
N ALA A 95 -7.42 11.35 17.10
CA ALA A 95 -8.19 10.90 15.95
C ALA A 95 -8.20 11.96 14.85
N TRP A 96 -8.37 11.53 13.60
CA TRP A 96 -8.57 12.42 12.46
C TRP A 96 -9.99 12.98 12.48
N ALA A 97 -10.13 14.31 12.36
CA ALA A 97 -11.44 14.97 12.38
C ALA A 97 -12.17 14.86 11.04
N GLU A 98 -11.43 14.76 9.94
CA GLU A 98 -11.98 14.67 8.59
C GLU A 98 -11.46 13.42 7.88
N CYS A 99 -12.36 12.77 7.14
CA CYS A 99 -12.06 11.63 6.28
C CYS A 99 -12.77 11.84 4.95
N ALA A 100 -12.02 11.85 3.85
CA ALA A 100 -12.61 11.83 2.52
C ALA A 100 -13.25 10.45 2.25
N PRO A 101 -14.23 10.36 1.33
CA PRO A 101 -14.76 9.08 0.89
C PRO A 101 -13.64 8.17 0.36
N GLU A 102 -13.66 6.91 0.77
CA GLU A 102 -12.68 5.92 0.31
C GLU A 102 -12.79 5.73 -1.20
N ARG A 103 -11.63 5.73 -1.87
CA ARG A 103 -11.56 5.49 -3.32
C ARG A 103 -10.97 4.12 -3.56
N TYR A 104 -11.65 3.35 -4.41
CA TYR A 104 -11.24 2.00 -4.79
C TYR A 104 -10.88 1.99 -6.27
N MET A 105 -9.71 1.44 -6.58
CA MET A 105 -9.24 1.22 -7.92
C MET A 105 -8.81 -0.22 -8.10
N ARG A 106 -9.03 -0.76 -9.29
CA ARG A 106 -8.60 -2.10 -9.65
C ARG A 106 -7.86 -2.05 -10.96
N LEU A 107 -6.62 -2.50 -10.95
CA LEU A 107 -5.79 -2.62 -12.14
C LEU A 107 -5.86 -4.08 -12.61
N GLU A 108 -6.55 -4.28 -13.73
CA GLU A 108 -6.46 -5.54 -14.46
C GLU A 108 -5.12 -5.59 -15.19
N ASN A 109 -4.41 -6.72 -15.11
CA ASN A 109 -3.20 -6.90 -15.89
C ASN A 109 -3.57 -7.12 -17.37
N GLU A 110 -2.78 -6.52 -18.27
CA GLU A 110 -2.76 -6.69 -19.74
C GLU A 110 -3.52 -5.64 -20.59
N THR A 111 -2.82 -4.55 -20.93
CA THR A 111 -2.63 -4.16 -22.34
C THR A 111 -1.20 -3.65 -22.53
N THR A 112 -0.57 -4.07 -23.63
CA THR A 112 0.84 -3.97 -24.02
C THR A 112 1.44 -2.56 -24.16
N ASP A 113 0.71 -1.50 -23.83
CA ASP A 113 1.15 -0.12 -24.08
C ASP A 113 1.09 0.70 -22.78
N GLU A 114 2.26 1.01 -22.22
CA GLU A 114 2.57 2.19 -21.36
C GLU A 114 1.70 2.55 -20.13
N PHE A 115 1.03 1.60 -19.46
CA PHE A 115 0.27 1.88 -18.22
C PHE A 115 0.83 1.11 -17.01
N MET A 116 0.61 1.63 -15.79
CA MET A 116 1.03 0.97 -14.52
C MET A 116 0.71 -0.54 -14.55
N SER A 117 1.76 -1.37 -14.57
CA SER A 117 1.61 -2.82 -14.46
C SER A 117 1.63 -3.25 -12.98
N THR A 118 0.93 -4.33 -12.65
CA THR A 118 0.96 -4.88 -11.28
C THR A 118 2.39 -5.17 -10.80
N SER A 119 3.25 -5.65 -11.69
CA SER A 119 4.67 -5.91 -11.40
C SER A 119 5.46 -4.62 -11.14
N GLY A 120 5.22 -3.55 -11.91
CA GLY A 120 5.90 -2.27 -11.69
C GLY A 120 5.53 -1.65 -10.34
N VAL A 121 4.24 -1.68 -9.98
CA VAL A 121 3.79 -1.19 -8.66
C VAL A 121 4.39 -2.02 -7.52
N TRP A 122 4.51 -3.34 -7.70
CA TRP A 122 5.18 -4.22 -6.75
C TRP A 122 6.66 -3.85 -6.55
N GLU A 123 7.38 -3.59 -7.65
CA GLU A 123 8.79 -3.20 -7.60
C GLU A 123 8.97 -1.86 -6.87
N GLU A 124 8.19 -0.83 -7.22
CA GLU A 124 8.23 0.48 -6.54
C GLU A 124 7.88 0.36 -5.05
N ALA A 125 6.83 -0.39 -4.70
CA ALA A 125 6.46 -0.62 -3.31
C ALA A 125 7.55 -1.38 -2.53
N SER A 126 8.21 -2.35 -3.18
CA SER A 126 9.33 -3.10 -2.59
C SER A 126 10.55 -2.21 -2.33
N VAL A 127 10.86 -1.28 -3.24
CA VAL A 127 11.93 -0.29 -3.05
C VAL A 127 11.65 0.59 -1.84
N ILE A 128 10.42 1.14 -1.74
CA ILE A 128 10.01 1.95 -0.58
C ILE A 128 10.24 1.18 0.72
N THR A 129 9.84 -0.11 0.80
CA THR A 129 10.06 -0.90 2.02
C THR A 129 11.51 -1.22 2.32
N ASN A 130 12.37 -1.35 1.30
CA ASN A 130 13.79 -1.67 1.49
C ASN A 130 14.57 -0.49 2.09
N ASP A 131 14.16 0.74 1.81
CA ASP A 131 14.79 1.95 2.31
C ASP A 131 14.36 2.30 3.75
N MET A 132 13.47 1.51 4.35
CA MET A 132 12.90 1.75 5.68
C MET A 132 13.44 0.76 6.72
N GLN A 133 13.46 1.17 7.99
CA GLN A 133 13.87 0.29 9.09
C GLN A 133 12.69 -0.54 9.60
N PRO A 134 12.89 -1.85 9.86
CA PRO A 134 11.88 -2.67 10.50
C PRO A 134 11.57 -2.17 11.92
N ASP A 135 10.29 -1.97 12.23
CA ASP A 135 9.82 -1.70 13.60
C ASP A 135 9.02 -2.90 14.13
N TYR A 136 9.64 -3.66 15.02
CA TYR A 136 9.04 -4.87 15.59
C TYR A 136 8.09 -4.58 16.77
N ARG A 137 7.95 -3.33 17.23
CA ARG A 137 7.08 -2.99 18.38
C ARG A 137 5.61 -3.26 18.13
N TYR A 138 5.19 -3.30 16.87
CA TYR A 138 3.79 -3.52 16.47
C TYR A 138 3.57 -4.87 15.78
N PHE A 139 4.50 -5.81 15.90
CA PHE A 139 4.49 -7.07 15.15
C PHE A 139 3.30 -7.98 15.54
N TYR A 140 2.41 -8.22 14.57
CA TYR A 140 1.42 -9.30 14.63
C TYR A 140 1.89 -10.45 13.71
N PRO A 141 1.59 -11.73 14.02
CA PRO A 141 2.00 -12.84 13.17
C PRO A 141 1.58 -12.62 11.70
N GLY A 142 2.54 -12.73 10.77
CA GLY A 142 2.31 -12.52 9.33
C GLY A 142 2.35 -11.07 8.85
N THR A 143 2.67 -10.11 9.74
CA THR A 143 2.73 -8.67 9.43
C THR A 143 4.11 -8.09 9.76
N SER A 144 4.71 -7.40 8.79
CA SER A 144 5.92 -6.58 8.99
C SER A 144 5.56 -5.11 8.99
N TYR A 145 6.16 -4.33 9.89
CA TYR A 145 6.03 -2.87 9.91
C TYR A 145 7.39 -2.24 9.64
N TYR A 146 7.39 -1.21 8.81
CA TYR A 146 8.54 -0.45 8.41
C TYR A 146 8.26 1.02 8.71
N VAL A 147 9.22 1.70 9.33
CA VAL A 147 9.12 3.14 9.63
C VAL A 147 10.19 3.85 8.82
N ALA A 148 9.84 5.04 8.32
CA ALA A 148 10.80 5.84 7.57
C ALA A 148 12.01 6.11 8.44
N ASN A 149 13.20 6.03 7.84
CA ASN A 149 14.40 6.46 8.53
C ASN A 149 14.22 7.95 8.81
N ASP A 150 14.20 8.32 10.11
CA ASP A 150 14.35 9.70 10.53
C ASP A 150 15.67 10.18 9.90
N SER A 151 15.55 10.90 8.79
CA SER A 151 16.69 11.49 8.12
C SER A 151 17.10 12.65 9.01
N SER A 152 18.01 12.37 9.93
CA SER A 152 18.74 13.35 10.74
C SER A 152 19.49 14.33 9.83
#